data_AF-A0A2T3ZW69-F1
#
_entry.id   AF-A0A2T3ZW69-F1
#
_cell.length_a   1.000
_cell.length_b   1.000
_cell.length_c   1.000
_cell.angle_alpha   90.00
_cell.angle_beta   90.00
_cell.angle_gamma   90.00
#
_symmetry.space_group_name_H-M   'P 1'
#
loop_
_entity.id
_entity.type
_entity.pdbx_description
1 polymer ?
#
loop_
_entity_poly.entity_id
_entity_poly.type
_entity_poly.pdbx_seq_one_letter_code
_entity_poly.pdbx_strand_id
1 'polypeptide(L)'
;MPPPPLALSLKDLELKPNDDKLQQAISCIRIYQAQAIRLAREQQEEMCDIIKSHDYVRARTAKIASAHKLYGRTMNALKKKGKRVENLSWPIYLILSAVYKKLPKRYIKLVRRLYGTSFIGDYSNTYRTLL
;
A
#
# COMPACT_ATOMS: atom_id res chain seq x y z
N MET A 1 13.83 -5.21 -21.46
CA MET A 1 12.84 -4.27 -20.91
C MET A 1 12.29 -4.85 -19.62
N PRO A 2 12.08 -4.07 -18.54
CA PRO A 2 11.34 -4.58 -17.39
C PRO A 2 9.93 -4.98 -17.84
N PRO A 3 9.33 -6.02 -17.22
CA PRO A 3 8.01 -6.46 -17.61
C PRO A 3 6.97 -5.37 -17.26
N PRO A 4 5.85 -5.29 -18.01
CA PRO A 4 4.80 -4.30 -17.73
C PRO A 4 4.25 -4.47 -16.30
N PRO A 5 3.78 -3.37 -15.68
CA PRO A 5 3.16 -3.45 -14.35
C PRO A 5 1.90 -4.33 -14.40
N LEU A 6 1.50 -4.92 -13.27
CA LEU A 6 0.23 -5.66 -13.24
C LEU A 6 -0.94 -4.69 -13.43
N ALA A 7 -1.92 -5.10 -14.22
CA ALA A 7 -3.16 -4.34 -14.33
C ALA A 7 -3.98 -4.51 -13.04
N LEU A 8 -4.42 -3.38 -12.47
CA LEU A 8 -5.37 -3.34 -11.37
C LEU A 8 -6.35 -2.19 -11.55
N SER A 9 -7.63 -2.50 -11.45
CA SER A 9 -8.76 -1.60 -11.65
C SER A 9 -9.87 -1.88 -10.64
N LEU A 10 -10.86 -0.97 -10.54
CA LEU A 10 -12.00 -1.18 -9.65
C LEU A 10 -12.85 -2.41 -10.01
N LYS A 11 -12.82 -2.83 -11.28
CA LYS A 11 -13.57 -4.01 -11.76
C LYS A 11 -13.06 -5.29 -11.10
N ASP A 12 -11.78 -5.32 -10.73
CA ASP A 12 -11.12 -6.47 -10.09
C ASP A 12 -11.50 -6.64 -8.61
N LEU A 13 -12.26 -5.71 -8.03
CA LEU A 13 -12.59 -5.67 -6.62
C LEU A 13 -14.05 -6.03 -6.32
N GLU A 14 -14.90 -6.24 -7.35
CA GLU A 14 -16.32 -6.62 -7.20
C GLU A 14 -17.13 -5.75 -6.22
N LEU A 15 -16.74 -4.47 -6.05
CA LEU A 15 -17.40 -3.55 -5.12
C LEU A 15 -18.67 -2.94 -5.73
N LYS A 16 -19.72 -2.83 -4.91
CA LYS A 16 -20.94 -2.12 -5.29
C LYS A 16 -20.75 -0.60 -5.15
N PRO A 17 -21.46 0.23 -5.94
CA PRO A 17 -21.36 1.70 -5.86
C PRO A 17 -21.63 2.30 -4.47
N ASN A 18 -22.46 1.63 -3.65
CA ASN A 18 -22.81 2.08 -2.30
C ASN A 18 -21.99 1.40 -1.19
N ASP A 19 -20.88 0.72 -1.53
CA ASP A 19 -20.03 0.10 -0.53
C ASP A 19 -19.20 1.16 0.21
N ASP A 20 -19.26 1.14 1.55
CA ASP A 20 -18.46 2.00 2.43
C ASP A 20 -16.94 1.90 2.17
N LYS A 21 -16.49 0.81 1.53
CA LYS A 21 -15.10 0.54 1.18
C LYS A 21 -14.67 1.21 -0.13
N LEU A 22 -15.61 1.66 -0.96
CA LEU A 22 -15.34 2.12 -2.33
C LEU A 22 -14.31 3.26 -2.37
N GLN A 23 -14.45 4.26 -1.50
CA GLN A 23 -13.53 5.40 -1.46
C GLN A 23 -12.11 5.00 -1.05
N GLN A 24 -11.98 4.01 -0.17
CA GLN A 24 -10.68 3.47 0.23
C GLN A 24 -10.06 2.63 -0.90
N ALA A 25 -10.90 1.87 -1.61
CA ALA A 25 -10.50 1.11 -2.78
C ALA A 25 -9.94 2.00 -3.89
N ILE A 26 -10.65 3.08 -4.22
CA ILE A 26 -10.21 4.09 -5.20
C ILE A 26 -8.84 4.67 -4.81
N SER A 27 -8.68 5.03 -3.53
CA SER A 27 -7.41 5.58 -3.04
C SER A 27 -6.28 4.56 -3.15
N CYS A 28 -6.53 3.28 -2.84
CA CYS A 28 -5.53 2.21 -2.95
C CYS A 28 -5.14 1.91 -4.40
N ILE A 29 -6.11 1.89 -5.32
CA ILE A 29 -5.84 1.69 -6.74
C ILE A 29 -5.05 2.88 -7.31
N ARG A 30 -5.44 4.12 -6.98
CA ARG A 30 -4.72 5.31 -7.44
C ARG A 30 -3.26 5.29 -7.00
N ILE A 31 -2.99 4.95 -5.74
CA ILE A 31 -1.61 4.90 -5.25
C ILE A 31 -0.82 3.72 -5.84
N TYR A 32 -1.49 2.60 -6.12
CA TYR A 32 -0.89 1.48 -6.85
C TYR A 32 -0.48 1.92 -8.25
N GLN A 33 -1.40 2.47 -9.04
CA GLN A 33 -1.14 2.93 -10.40
C GLN A 33 -0.06 4.03 -10.45
N ALA A 34 -0.02 4.90 -9.43
CA ALA A 34 1.01 5.92 -9.27
C ALA A 34 2.42 5.35 -8.99
N GLN A 35 2.54 4.12 -8.48
CA GLN A 35 3.81 3.56 -8.03
C GLN A 35 4.21 2.25 -8.73
N ALA A 36 3.30 1.55 -9.39
CA ALA A 36 3.50 0.18 -9.88
C ALA A 36 4.73 0.03 -10.79
N ILE A 37 5.03 1.02 -11.62
CA ILE A 37 6.22 1.03 -12.49
C ILE A 37 7.56 1.05 -11.72
N ARG A 38 7.52 1.47 -10.46
CA ARG A 38 8.68 1.61 -9.56
C ARG A 38 8.80 0.47 -8.56
N LEU A 39 7.78 -0.39 -8.48
CA LEU A 39 7.73 -1.57 -7.62
C LEU A 39 8.38 -2.77 -8.31
N ALA A 40 9.12 -3.57 -7.53
CA ALA A 40 9.51 -4.92 -7.95
C ALA A 40 8.25 -5.80 -8.16
N ARG A 41 8.37 -6.90 -8.91
CA ARG A 41 7.21 -7.74 -9.24
C ARG A 41 6.53 -8.28 -7.97
N GLU A 42 7.32 -8.74 -7.01
CA GLU A 42 6.84 -9.29 -5.73
C GLU A 42 6.09 -8.23 -4.92
N GLN A 43 6.53 -6.97 -5.00
CA GLN A 43 5.85 -5.85 -4.34
C GLN A 43 4.53 -5.49 -5.04
N GLN A 44 4.48 -5.60 -6.38
CA GLN A 44 3.23 -5.40 -7.11
C GLN A 44 2.22 -6.49 -6.77
N GLU A 45 2.65 -7.75 -6.71
CA GLU A 45 1.83 -8.88 -6.31
C GLU A 45 1.30 -8.71 -4.89
N GLU A 46 2.17 -8.42 -3.91
CA GLU A 46 1.76 -8.15 -2.53
C GLU A 46 0.72 -7.03 -2.46
N MET A 47 0.92 -5.94 -3.20
CA MET A 47 -0.02 -4.82 -3.19
C MET A 47 -1.35 -5.18 -3.84
N CYS A 48 -1.33 -5.87 -4.98
CA CYS A 48 -2.52 -6.38 -5.66
C CYS A 48 -3.31 -7.32 -4.76
N ASP A 49 -2.65 -8.24 -4.06
CA ASP A 49 -3.28 -9.20 -3.15
C ASP A 49 -3.95 -8.50 -1.97
N ILE A 50 -3.29 -7.51 -1.36
CA ILE A 50 -3.89 -6.72 -0.27
C ILE A 50 -5.11 -5.94 -0.77
N ILE A 51 -5.07 -5.43 -2.01
CA ILE A 51 -6.18 -4.69 -2.61
C ILE A 51 -7.34 -5.63 -2.96
N LYS A 52 -7.09 -6.76 -3.62
CA LYS A 52 -8.13 -7.73 -3.98
C LYS A 52 -8.77 -8.39 -2.75
N SER A 53 -8.00 -8.63 -1.69
CA SER A 53 -8.53 -9.17 -0.41
C SER A 53 -9.23 -8.12 0.47
N HIS A 54 -9.25 -6.85 0.06
CA HIS A 54 -9.77 -5.73 0.85
C HIS A 54 -9.09 -5.55 2.21
N ASP A 55 -7.84 -5.99 2.34
CA ASP A 55 -7.08 -5.91 3.59
C ASP A 55 -6.69 -4.47 3.96
N TYR A 56 -6.86 -3.52 3.03
CA TYR A 56 -6.73 -2.08 3.26
C TYR A 56 -7.89 -1.46 4.03
N VAL A 57 -9.01 -2.17 4.20
CA VAL A 57 -10.22 -1.58 4.77
C VAL A 57 -10.01 -1.23 6.23
N ARG A 58 -10.20 0.06 6.51
CA ARG A 58 -10.21 0.60 7.87
C ARG A 58 -11.39 0.06 8.65
N ALA A 59 -11.12 -0.69 9.71
CA ALA A 59 -12.14 -1.01 10.71
C ALA A 59 -12.74 0.28 11.28
N ARG A 60 -14.05 0.28 11.58
CA ARG A 60 -14.77 1.47 12.08
C ARG A 60 -14.14 2.08 13.34
N THR A 61 -13.47 1.26 14.14
CA THR A 61 -12.75 1.65 15.36
C THR A 61 -11.33 2.17 15.10
N ALA A 62 -10.71 1.87 13.95
CA ALA A 62 -9.34 2.21 13.63
C ALA A 62 -9.21 3.64 13.07
N LYS A 63 -9.51 4.66 13.88
CA LYS A 63 -9.41 6.09 13.50
C LYS A 63 -7.99 6.54 13.14
N ILE A 64 -6.97 5.79 13.58
CA ILE A 64 -5.55 6.09 13.37
C ILE A 64 -4.83 4.91 12.73
N ALA A 65 -3.80 5.19 11.94
CA ALA A 65 -3.05 4.16 11.20
C ALA A 65 -2.41 3.09 12.10
N SER A 66 -2.03 3.45 13.33
CA SER A 66 -1.43 2.50 14.28
C SER A 66 -2.39 1.42 14.77
N ALA A 67 -3.70 1.64 14.64
CA ALA A 67 -4.74 0.66 14.95
C ALA A 67 -5.08 -0.23 13.73
N HIS A 68 -4.49 0.02 12.56
CA HIS A 68 -4.76 -0.77 11.37
C HIS A 68 -4.08 -2.15 11.45
N LYS A 69 -4.76 -3.20 10.98
CA LYS A 69 -4.23 -4.58 11.02
C LYS A 69 -2.90 -4.72 10.28
N LEU A 70 -2.75 -4.07 9.12
CA LEU A 70 -1.50 -4.09 8.34
C LEU A 70 -0.34 -3.41 9.08
N TYR A 71 -0.61 -2.32 9.79
CA TYR A 71 0.39 -1.66 10.64
C TYR A 71 0.82 -2.60 11.78
N GLY A 72 -0.15 -3.21 12.46
CA GLY A 72 0.09 -4.18 13.52
C GLY A 72 0.95 -5.36 13.02
N ARG A 73 0.58 -5.96 11.88
CA ARG A 73 1.33 -7.05 11.23
C ARG A 73 2.79 -6.64 10.97
N THR A 74 3.00 -5.46 10.36
CA THR A 74 4.33 -4.94 10.05
C THR A 74 5.17 -4.71 11.30
N MET A 75 4.60 -4.03 12.30
CA MET A 75 5.33 -3.71 13.54
C MET A 75 5.60 -4.94 14.40
N ASN A 76 4.71 -5.94 14.38
CA ASN A 76 4.91 -7.20 15.09
C ASN A 76 5.99 -8.06 14.42
N ALA A 77 6.05 -8.09 13.08
CA ALA A 77 7.13 -8.75 12.34
C ALA A 77 8.50 -8.14 12.69
N LEU A 78 8.59 -6.80 12.74
CA LEU A 78 9.80 -6.09 13.16
C LEU A 78 10.21 -6.34 14.61
N LYS A 79 9.26 -6.64 15.50
CA LYS A 79 9.57 -7.03 16.89
C LYS A 79 10.14 -8.45 16.94
N LYS A 80 9.52 -9.39 16.23
CA LYS A 80 9.88 -10.83 16.27
C LYS A 80 11.22 -11.13 15.61
N LYS A 81 11.53 -10.51 14.48
CA LYS A 81 12.75 -10.81 13.70
C LYS A 81 13.98 -9.97 14.12
N GLY A 82 13.92 -9.35 15.30
CA GLY A 82 14.81 -8.27 15.70
C GLY A 82 14.55 -7.00 14.87
N LYS A 83 15.03 -5.84 15.32
CA LYS A 83 14.84 -4.54 14.63
C LYS A 83 15.56 -4.46 13.26
N ARG A 84 15.81 -5.58 12.58
CA ARG A 84 16.33 -5.63 11.22
C ARG A 84 15.29 -5.01 10.30
N VAL A 85 15.69 -3.87 9.77
CA VAL A 85 14.85 -2.93 9.02
C VAL A 85 14.33 -3.56 7.72
N GLU A 86 14.99 -4.61 7.22
CA GLU A 86 14.68 -5.37 5.99
C GLU A 86 13.26 -5.95 5.88
N ASN A 87 12.50 -6.05 6.98
CA ASN A 87 11.17 -6.67 6.96
C ASN A 87 10.02 -5.67 6.80
N LEU A 88 10.29 -4.39 6.53
CA LEU A 88 9.23 -3.40 6.36
C LEU A 88 8.71 -3.43 4.93
N SER A 89 7.46 -3.84 4.72
CA SER A 89 6.83 -3.87 3.39
C SER A 89 6.52 -2.46 2.88
N TRP A 90 7.07 -2.11 1.72
CA TRP A 90 6.74 -0.88 1.00
C TRP A 90 5.28 -0.87 0.48
N PRO A 91 4.74 -1.95 -0.11
CA PRO A 91 3.32 -2.06 -0.42
C PRO A 91 2.40 -1.71 0.75
N ILE A 92 2.67 -2.23 1.95
CA ILE A 92 1.88 -1.90 3.14
C ILE A 92 2.00 -0.41 3.49
N TYR A 93 3.19 0.18 3.39
CA TYR A 93 3.37 1.62 3.62
C TYR A 93 2.54 2.46 2.64
N LEU A 94 2.58 2.13 1.34
CA LEU A 94 1.78 2.80 0.31
C LEU A 94 0.28 2.70 0.62
N ILE A 95 -0.23 1.50 0.90
CA ILE A 95 -1.66 1.29 1.23
C ILE A 95 -2.06 2.11 2.46
N LEU A 96 -1.28 2.06 3.53
CA LEU A 96 -1.57 2.84 4.73
C LEU A 96 -1.54 4.35 4.44
N SER A 97 -0.64 4.82 3.58
CA SER A 97 -0.58 6.24 3.20
C SER A 97 -1.77 6.70 2.35
N ALA A 98 -2.37 5.80 1.56
CA ALA A 98 -3.57 6.08 0.80
C ALA A 98 -4.83 6.14 1.68
N VAL A 99 -4.91 5.28 2.70
CA VAL A 99 -6.10 5.18 3.56
C VAL A 99 -6.08 6.21 4.70
N TYR A 100 -4.89 6.62 5.16
CA TYR A 100 -4.73 7.51 6.31
C TYR A 100 -4.02 8.81 5.95
N LYS A 101 -4.63 9.94 6.33
CA LYS A 101 -4.03 11.29 6.18
C LYS A 101 -2.68 11.42 6.90
N LYS A 102 -2.43 10.65 7.97
CA LYS A 102 -1.21 10.73 8.77
C LYS A 102 -0.77 9.36 9.26
N LEU A 103 0.51 9.05 9.01
CA LEU A 103 1.17 7.87 9.54
C LEU A 103 2.03 8.19 10.78
N PRO A 104 2.29 7.22 11.67
CA PRO A 104 3.14 7.45 12.84
C PRO A 104 4.56 7.87 12.43
N LYS A 105 5.09 8.94 13.04
CA LYS A 105 6.44 9.47 12.73
C LYS A 105 7.53 8.39 12.81
N ARG A 106 7.43 7.50 13.80
CA ARG A 106 8.37 6.37 13.96
C ARG A 106 8.34 5.43 12.76
N TYR A 107 7.17 5.16 12.20
CA TYR A 107 7.01 4.30 11.04
C TYR A 107 7.62 4.94 9.79
N ILE A 108 7.34 6.23 9.57
CA ILE A 108 7.95 7.00 8.47
C ILE A 108 9.47 7.00 8.57
N LYS A 109 10.04 7.18 9.77
CA LYS A 109 11.51 7.11 9.97
C LYS A 109 12.09 5.74 9.62
N LEU A 110 11.40 4.66 9.98
CA LEU A 110 11.83 3.29 9.63
C LEU A 110 11.80 3.07 8.11
N VAL A 111 10.71 3.50 7.46
CA VAL A 111 10.55 3.44 6.00
C VAL A 111 11.69 4.18 5.30
N ARG A 112 11.97 5.43 5.69
CA ARG A 112 13.08 6.23 5.12
C ARG A 112 14.43 5.55 5.30
N ARG A 113 14.66 4.93 6.46
CA ARG A 113 15.92 4.23 6.74
C ARG A 113 16.09 2.99 5.84
N LEU A 114 15.00 2.29 5.49
CA LEU A 114 15.07 1.11 4.63
C LEU A 114 15.19 1.49 3.14
N TYR A 115 14.29 2.34 2.68
CA TYR A 115 14.07 2.62 1.26
C TYR A 115 14.80 3.88 0.77
N GLY A 116 15.55 4.55 1.65
CA GLY A 116 16.19 5.84 1.38
C GLY A 116 15.21 7.02 1.29
N THR A 117 13.90 6.75 1.19
CA THR A 117 12.87 7.77 1.04
C THR A 117 11.55 7.34 1.66
N SER A 118 10.66 8.31 1.88
CA SER A 118 9.23 8.09 2.17
C SER A 118 8.34 8.89 1.23
N PHE A 119 8.93 9.49 0.21
CA PHE A 119 8.23 10.24 -0.82
C PHE A 119 7.53 9.27 -1.76
N ILE A 120 6.30 9.61 -2.13
CA ILE A 120 5.46 8.83 -3.04
C ILE A 120 5.21 9.71 -4.25
N GLY A 121 5.92 9.42 -5.35
CA GLY A 121 5.73 10.13 -6.62
C GLY A 121 4.45 9.69 -7.32
N ASP A 122 4.02 10.45 -8.33
CA ASP A 122 2.93 10.04 -9.21
C ASP A 122 3.47 9.71 -10.60
N TYR A 123 3.42 8.42 -10.94
CA TYR A 123 3.81 7.89 -12.24
C TYR A 123 2.62 7.25 -12.99
N SER A 124 1.40 7.65 -12.64
CA SER A 124 0.16 7.07 -13.20
C SER A 124 0.06 7.26 -14.72
N ASN A 125 0.58 8.36 -15.27
CA ASN A 125 0.62 8.57 -16.73
C ASN A 125 1.47 7.50 -17.43
N THR A 126 2.67 7.22 -16.90
CA THR A 126 3.55 6.17 -17.44
C THR A 126 2.93 4.78 -17.27
N TYR A 127 2.27 4.52 -16.14
CA TYR A 127 1.53 3.27 -15.93
C TYR A 127 0.46 3.06 -17.01
N ARG A 128 -0.33 4.09 -17.34
CA ARG A 128 -1.39 4.00 -18.36
C ARG A 128 -0.86 3.80 -19.79
N THR A 129 0.36 4.24 -20.09
CA THR A 129 0.96 4.02 -21.42
C THR A 129 1.53 2.62 -21.61
N LEU A 130 1.68 1.85 -20.52
CA LEU A 130 2.30 0.52 -20.53
C LEU A 130 1.29 -0.64 -20.41
N LEU A 131 0.00 -0.33 -20.35
CA LEU A 131 -1.12 -1.29 -20.26
C LEU A 131 -2.09 -1.07 -21.42
#